data_AF-A0A7S0S3G6-F1
#
_entry.id   AF-A0A7S0S3G6-F1
#
_cell.length_a   1.000
_cell.length_b   1.000
_cell.length_c   1.000
_cell.angle_alpha   90.00
_cell.angle_beta   90.00
_cell.angle_gamma   90.00
#
_symmetry.space_group_name_H-M   'P 1'
#
loop_
_entity.id
_entity.type
_entity.pdbx_description
1 polymer ?
#
loop_
_entity_poly.entity_id
_entity_poly.type
_entity_poly.pdbx_seq_one_letter_code
_entity_poly.pdbx_strand_id
1 'polypeptide(L)'
;AGSAPGDAAASRWVSDVVPCVEQLLPGLPLPACATLLSALGSCQGLPSSSRQLDQLLDTFQVVTMARLAGAPPSHVCGLLRALTDLGVRPEAEWAQAAVGALARHLDAMRGGELVACAVALADARVKPGRPFMLALLRAARQAVQGTAGPGGGGLVPGAVAGDVSELTSALMRLDPAVGRRWLAKLVVVYG
;
A
#
# COMPACT_ATOMS: atom_id res chain seq x y z
N ALA A 1 20.32 -5.39 34.90
CA ALA A 1 20.10 -5.69 33.48
C ALA A 1 19.40 -7.04 33.40
N GLY A 2 18.08 -7.04 33.25
CA GLY A 2 17.28 -8.26 33.15
C GLY A 2 16.53 -8.24 31.83
N SER A 3 17.12 -8.79 30.78
CA SER A 3 16.36 -9.08 29.55
C SER A 3 15.38 -10.20 29.85
N ALA A 4 14.10 -9.97 29.58
CA ALA A 4 13.06 -10.96 29.77
C ALA A 4 13.37 -12.20 28.90
N PRO A 5 13.08 -13.43 29.37
CA PRO A 5 13.36 -14.67 28.64
C PRO A 5 12.71 -14.72 27.24
N GLY A 6 11.67 -13.91 26.99
CA GLY A 6 11.04 -13.76 25.68
C GLY A 6 11.91 -13.04 24.63
N ASP A 7 12.70 -12.03 25.02
CA ASP A 7 13.52 -11.26 24.07
C ASP A 7 14.70 -12.08 23.53
N ALA A 8 15.25 -12.97 24.35
CA ALA A 8 16.35 -13.85 23.94
C ALA A 8 15.89 -14.91 22.92
N ALA A 9 14.68 -15.48 23.11
CA ALA A 9 14.09 -16.42 22.18
C ALA A 9 13.72 -15.75 20.85
N ALA A 10 13.13 -14.55 20.92
CA ALA A 10 12.82 -13.75 19.74
C ALA A 10 14.07 -13.33 18.96
N SER A 11 15.11 -12.86 19.65
CA SER A 11 16.37 -12.47 19.01
C SER A 11 17.07 -13.65 18.33
N ARG A 12 17.00 -14.84 18.94
CA ARG A 12 17.56 -16.06 18.34
C ARG A 12 16.79 -16.48 17.10
N TRP A 13 15.46 -16.42 17.15
CA TRP A 13 14.62 -16.66 15.97
C TRP A 13 14.92 -15.69 14.83
N VAL A 14 15.04 -14.38 15.12
CA VAL A 14 15.41 -13.36 14.12
C VAL A 14 16.78 -13.70 13.51
N SER A 15 17.76 -14.07 14.32
CA SER A 15 19.10 -14.42 13.84
C SER A 15 19.14 -15.67 12.96
N ASP A 16 18.22 -16.62 13.16
CA ASP A 16 18.16 -17.85 12.36
C ASP A 16 17.34 -17.65 11.07
N VAL A 17 16.27 -16.85 11.13
CA VAL A 17 15.31 -16.68 10.02
C VAL A 17 15.72 -15.58 9.05
N VAL A 18 16.22 -14.43 9.54
CA VAL A 18 16.58 -13.29 8.67
C VAL A 18 17.58 -13.67 7.56
N PRO A 19 18.69 -14.38 7.84
CA PRO A 19 19.63 -14.76 6.78
C PRO A 19 19.01 -15.65 5.71
N CYS A 20 18.08 -16.53 6.09
CA CYS A 20 17.35 -17.38 5.14
C CYS A 20 16.44 -16.53 4.25
N VAL A 21 15.75 -15.53 4.82
CA VAL A 21 14.89 -14.62 4.06
C VAL A 21 15.72 -13.77 3.10
N GLU A 22 16.84 -13.20 3.55
CA GLU A 22 17.73 -12.39 2.71
C GLU A 22 18.25 -13.16 1.49
N GLN A 23 18.58 -14.44 1.65
CA GLN A 23 19.00 -15.30 0.55
C GLN A 23 17.88 -15.60 -0.46
N LEU A 24 16.64 -15.69 0.01
CA LEU A 24 15.48 -16.01 -0.83
C LEU A 24 14.91 -14.77 -1.55
N LEU A 25 15.01 -13.59 -0.95
CA LEU A 25 14.41 -12.35 -1.44
C LEU A 25 14.66 -12.04 -2.94
N PRO A 26 15.90 -12.19 -3.47
CA PRO A 26 16.18 -11.89 -4.88
C PRO A 26 15.41 -12.79 -5.86
N GLY A 27 15.11 -14.03 -5.46
CA GLY A 27 14.43 -15.01 -6.31
C GLY A 27 12.91 -15.03 -6.18
N LEU A 28 12.35 -14.44 -5.12
CA LEU A 28 10.92 -14.51 -4.84
C LEU A 28 10.11 -13.54 -5.70
N PRO A 29 8.91 -13.91 -6.21
CA PRO A 29 8.00 -12.96 -6.87
C PRO A 29 7.48 -11.90 -5.88
N LEU A 30 7.22 -10.67 -6.33
CA LEU A 30 6.72 -9.57 -5.49
C LEU A 30 5.53 -9.93 -4.58
N PRO A 31 4.48 -10.66 -5.03
CA PRO A 31 3.41 -11.06 -4.12
C PRO A 31 3.92 -11.97 -2.99
N ALA A 32 4.87 -12.88 -3.26
CA ALA A 32 5.47 -13.71 -2.22
C ALA A 32 6.32 -12.87 -1.25
N CYS A 33 7.02 -11.83 -1.74
CA CYS A 33 7.72 -10.89 -0.88
C CYS A 33 6.76 -10.16 0.08
N ALA A 34 5.59 -9.72 -0.41
CA ALA A 34 4.56 -9.10 0.42
C ALA A 34 3.99 -10.09 1.46
N THR A 35 3.67 -11.32 1.05
CA THR A 35 3.18 -12.36 1.97
C THR A 35 4.20 -12.67 3.05
N LEU A 36 5.49 -12.75 2.69
CA LEU A 36 6.57 -13.00 3.64
C LEU A 36 6.64 -11.86 4.66
N LEU A 37 6.64 -10.60 4.22
CA LEU A 37 6.65 -9.45 5.12
C LEU A 37 5.41 -9.39 6.04
N SER A 38 4.21 -9.59 5.52
CA SER A 38 2.99 -9.64 6.34
C SER A 38 3.01 -10.81 7.34
N ALA A 39 3.57 -11.96 6.94
CA ALA A 39 3.75 -13.09 7.84
C ALA A 39 4.75 -12.75 8.97
N LEU A 40 5.85 -12.07 8.64
CA LEU A 40 6.78 -11.56 9.65
C LEU A 40 6.06 -10.59 10.60
N GLY A 41 5.28 -9.63 10.09
CA GLY A 41 4.54 -8.67 10.92
C GLY A 41 3.48 -9.32 11.82
N SER A 42 3.02 -10.51 11.46
CA SER A 42 2.09 -11.30 12.26
C SER A 42 2.77 -12.13 13.36
N CYS A 43 4.10 -12.28 13.33
CA CYS A 43 4.85 -12.98 14.37
C CYS A 43 4.91 -12.13 15.64
N GLN A 44 4.16 -12.55 16.68
CA GLN A 44 4.25 -11.92 17.99
C GLN A 44 5.66 -12.08 18.59
N GLY A 45 6.21 -10.99 19.10
CA GLY A 45 7.51 -10.98 19.76
C GLY A 45 8.69 -10.61 18.87
N LEU A 46 8.46 -10.10 17.64
CA LEU A 46 9.55 -9.46 16.91
C LEU A 46 10.14 -8.31 17.75
N PRO A 47 11.46 -8.30 18.00
CA PRO A 47 12.09 -7.19 18.68
C PRO A 47 11.89 -5.94 17.83
N SER A 48 11.12 -4.97 18.32
CA SER A 48 10.81 -3.70 17.64
C SER A 48 12.05 -2.85 17.31
N SER A 49 13.22 -3.27 17.77
CA SER A 49 14.49 -2.57 17.63
C SER A 49 15.64 -3.57 17.46
N SER A 50 15.52 -4.49 16.50
CA SER A 50 16.64 -5.32 16.04
C SER A 50 17.25 -4.75 14.77
N ARG A 51 18.55 -4.45 14.83
CA ARG A 51 19.37 -4.05 13.68
C ARG A 51 19.26 -5.02 12.50
N GLN A 52 19.00 -6.30 12.76
CA GLN A 52 18.83 -7.31 11.71
C GLN A 52 17.50 -7.16 10.97
N LEU A 53 16.43 -6.73 11.65
CA LEU A 53 15.15 -6.46 11.01
C LEU A 53 15.24 -5.21 10.14
N ASP A 54 15.93 -4.17 10.60
CA ASP A 54 16.20 -2.98 9.79
C ASP A 54 17.00 -3.32 8.53
N GLN A 55 18.07 -4.12 8.65
CA GLN A 55 18.86 -4.59 7.51
C GLN A 55 18.05 -5.41 6.50
N LEU A 56 17.15 -6.27 6.98
CA LEU A 56 16.26 -7.03 6.13
C LEU A 56 15.32 -6.11 5.34
N LEU A 57 14.78 -5.08 5.98
CA LEU A 57 13.87 -4.11 5.37
C LEU A 57 14.59 -3.23 4.33
N ASP A 58 15.83 -2.82 4.60
CA ASP A 58 16.66 -2.10 3.65
C ASP A 58 16.95 -2.99 2.43
N THR A 59 17.38 -4.22 2.66
CA THR A 59 17.64 -5.21 1.60
C THR A 59 16.39 -5.47 0.77
N PHE A 60 15.24 -5.63 1.43
CA PHE A 60 13.95 -5.80 0.77
C PHE A 60 13.62 -4.61 -0.15
N GLN A 61 13.77 -3.39 0.34
CA GLN A 61 13.46 -2.19 -0.45
C GLN A 61 14.40 -2.10 -1.66
N VAL A 62 15.69 -2.34 -1.48
CA VAL A 62 16.68 -2.36 -2.58
C VAL A 62 16.33 -3.42 -3.63
N VAL A 63 16.03 -4.66 -3.21
CA VAL A 63 15.73 -5.78 -4.12
C VAL A 63 14.42 -5.57 -4.87
N THR A 64 13.40 -5.00 -4.20
CA THR A 64 12.09 -4.78 -4.81
C THR A 64 12.05 -3.53 -5.69
N MET A 65 12.89 -2.53 -5.43
CA MET A 65 12.94 -1.25 -6.17
C MET A 65 12.95 -1.44 -7.69
N ALA A 66 13.90 -2.23 -8.20
CA ALA A 66 14.09 -2.46 -9.64
C ALA A 66 12.87 -3.14 -10.29
N ARG A 67 12.05 -3.82 -9.49
CA ARG A 67 10.93 -4.66 -9.93
C ARG A 67 9.60 -3.91 -9.90
N LEU A 68 9.53 -2.78 -9.18
CA LEU A 68 8.33 -1.96 -9.10
C LEU A 68 7.89 -1.41 -10.47
N ALA A 69 8.85 -1.06 -11.34
CA ALA A 69 8.56 -0.40 -12.61
C ALA A 69 7.62 -1.18 -13.54
N GLY A 70 7.61 -2.52 -13.46
CA GLY A 70 6.73 -3.40 -14.22
C GLY A 70 5.71 -4.16 -13.36
N ALA A 71 5.59 -3.81 -12.08
CA ALA A 71 4.70 -4.51 -11.17
C ALA A 71 3.25 -4.09 -11.39
N PRO A 72 2.29 -5.05 -11.37
CA PRO A 72 0.88 -4.69 -11.40
C PRO A 72 0.49 -3.95 -10.10
N PRO A 73 -0.57 -3.12 -10.14
CA PRO A 73 -0.97 -2.30 -9.00
C PRO A 73 -1.24 -3.09 -7.72
N SER A 74 -1.87 -4.26 -7.84
CA SER A 74 -2.16 -5.15 -6.72
C SER A 74 -0.91 -5.59 -5.97
N HIS A 75 0.20 -5.84 -6.69
CA HIS A 75 1.46 -6.21 -6.06
C HIS A 75 2.08 -5.02 -5.32
N VAL A 76 2.08 -3.83 -5.93
CA VAL A 76 2.62 -2.62 -5.28
C VAL A 76 1.82 -2.27 -4.01
N CYS A 77 0.49 -2.32 -4.08
CA CYS A 77 -0.38 -2.11 -2.92
C CYS A 77 -0.15 -3.18 -1.83
N GLY A 78 0.06 -4.44 -2.22
CA GLY A 78 0.40 -5.52 -1.30
C GLY A 78 1.70 -5.28 -0.55
N LEU A 79 2.75 -4.80 -1.24
CA LEU A 79 4.03 -4.46 -0.61
C LEU A 79 3.90 -3.27 0.35
N LEU A 80 3.18 -2.22 -0.05
CA LEU A 80 2.89 -1.06 0.82
C LEU A 80 2.14 -1.46 2.09
N ARG A 81 1.16 -2.36 1.95
CA ARG A 81 0.41 -2.89 3.09
C ARG A 81 1.30 -3.72 3.99
N ALA A 82 2.12 -4.61 3.43
CA ALA A 82 3.03 -5.45 4.21
C ALA A 82 4.06 -4.62 5.00
N LEU A 83 4.59 -3.53 4.42
CA LEU A 83 5.43 -2.58 5.15
C LEU A 83 4.67 -1.89 6.28
N THR A 84 3.41 -1.53 6.05
CA THR A 84 2.57 -0.91 7.08
C THR A 84 2.22 -1.88 8.21
N ASP A 85 1.95 -3.15 7.90
CA ASP A 85 1.69 -4.21 8.89
C ASP A 85 2.91 -4.39 9.81
N LEU A 86 4.12 -4.19 9.28
CA LEU A 86 5.38 -4.18 10.03
C LEU A 86 5.66 -2.86 10.77
N GLY A 87 4.81 -1.84 10.59
CA GLY A 87 5.01 -0.49 11.14
C GLY A 87 6.16 0.29 10.48
N VAL A 88 6.62 -0.16 9.32
CA VAL A 88 7.78 0.37 8.60
C VAL A 88 7.34 1.42 7.60
N ARG A 89 8.01 2.56 7.61
CA ARG A 89 7.83 3.58 6.59
C ARG A 89 8.79 3.30 5.43
N PRO A 90 8.31 3.18 4.17
CA PRO A 90 9.19 3.05 3.03
C PRO A 90 10.09 4.28 2.89
N GLU A 91 11.32 4.05 2.41
CA GLU A 91 12.26 5.08 2.05
C GLU A 91 11.70 5.98 0.94
N ALA A 92 12.14 7.23 0.92
CA ALA A 92 11.61 8.23 0.01
C ALA A 92 11.75 7.82 -1.46
N GLU A 93 12.91 7.28 -1.86
CA GLU A 93 13.14 6.84 -3.24
C GLU A 93 12.24 5.65 -3.61
N TRP A 94 12.09 4.68 -2.69
CA TRP A 94 11.25 3.51 -2.91
C TRP A 94 9.78 3.90 -3.02
N ALA A 95 9.33 4.78 -2.13
CA ALA A 95 7.98 5.33 -2.15
C ALA A 95 7.68 6.07 -3.47
N GLN A 96 8.63 6.86 -3.99
CA GLN A 96 8.46 7.51 -5.30
C GLN A 96 8.41 6.49 -6.44
N ALA A 97 9.24 5.46 -6.42
CA ALA A 97 9.19 4.39 -7.42
C ALA A 97 7.85 3.64 -7.39
N ALA A 98 7.32 3.36 -6.20
CA ALA A 98 6.01 2.73 -6.02
C ALA A 98 4.88 3.62 -6.55
N VAL A 99 4.90 4.92 -6.23
CA VAL A 99 3.94 5.90 -6.77
C VAL A 99 4.05 5.98 -8.30
N GLY A 100 5.26 5.98 -8.84
CA GLY A 100 5.51 5.99 -10.28
C GLY A 100 4.98 4.74 -10.98
N ALA A 101 5.12 3.56 -10.36
CA ALA A 101 4.56 2.31 -10.84
C ALA A 101 3.02 2.38 -10.87
N LEU A 102 2.40 2.80 -9.76
CA LEU A 102 0.95 2.95 -9.66
C LEU A 102 0.40 3.96 -10.68
N ALA A 103 1.11 5.07 -10.89
CA ALA A 103 0.70 6.15 -11.79
C ALA A 103 0.41 5.67 -13.21
N ARG A 104 1.20 4.70 -13.70
CA ARG A 104 1.10 4.15 -15.06
C ARG A 104 -0.18 3.36 -15.31
N HIS A 105 -0.82 2.91 -14.24
CA HIS A 105 -1.99 2.05 -14.30
C HIS A 105 -3.28 2.73 -13.83
N LEU A 106 -3.21 3.98 -13.33
CA LEU A 106 -4.37 4.67 -12.74
C LEU A 106 -5.60 4.71 -13.66
N ASP A 107 -5.42 5.00 -14.94
CA ASP A 107 -6.53 5.10 -15.90
C ASP A 107 -7.16 3.74 -16.24
N ALA A 108 -6.46 2.64 -15.97
CA ALA A 108 -6.92 1.27 -16.21
C ALA A 108 -7.48 0.57 -14.95
N MET A 109 -7.29 1.17 -13.77
CA MET A 109 -7.76 0.60 -12.51
C MET A 109 -9.28 0.75 -12.35
N ARG A 110 -9.90 -0.29 -11.78
CA ARG A 110 -11.31 -0.27 -11.38
C ARG A 110 -11.51 0.47 -10.06
N GLY A 111 -12.76 0.82 -9.75
CA GLY A 111 -13.12 1.55 -8.51
C GLY A 111 -12.49 0.97 -7.25
N GLY A 112 -12.66 -0.33 -6.99
CA GLY A 112 -12.07 -0.99 -5.83
C GLY A 112 -10.54 -1.01 -5.82
N GLU A 113 -9.89 -1.07 -6.99
CA GLU A 113 -8.42 -1.00 -7.09
C GLU A 113 -7.89 0.41 -6.79
N LEU A 114 -8.63 1.45 -7.22
CA LEU A 114 -8.32 2.85 -6.90
C LEU A 114 -8.47 3.11 -5.40
N VAL A 115 -9.49 2.54 -4.74
CA VAL A 115 -9.67 2.61 -3.28
C VAL A 115 -8.50 1.94 -2.58
N ALA A 116 -8.20 0.68 -2.94
CA ALA A 116 -7.10 -0.07 -2.34
C ALA A 116 -5.75 0.64 -2.50
N CYS A 117 -5.51 1.26 -3.66
CA CYS A 117 -4.33 2.09 -3.93
C CYS A 117 -4.27 3.31 -3.00
N ALA A 118 -5.35 4.09 -2.91
CA ALA A 118 -5.41 5.27 -2.05
C ALA A 118 -5.22 4.91 -0.58
N VAL A 119 -5.85 3.83 -0.11
CA VAL A 119 -5.73 3.31 1.25
C VAL A 119 -4.31 2.86 1.54
N ALA A 120 -3.70 2.04 0.67
CA ALA A 120 -2.34 1.56 0.84
C ALA A 120 -1.31 2.70 0.93
N LEU A 121 -1.45 3.74 0.09
CA LEU A 121 -0.58 4.93 0.15
C LEU A 121 -0.79 5.74 1.44
N ALA A 122 -2.04 5.88 1.88
CA ALA A 122 -2.39 6.60 3.10
C ALA A 122 -1.85 5.90 4.35
N ASP A 123 -2.05 4.58 4.41
CA ASP A 123 -1.62 3.72 5.51
C ASP A 123 -0.08 3.68 5.61
N ALA A 124 0.61 3.56 4.47
CA ALA A 124 2.07 3.60 4.39
C ALA A 124 2.65 5.03 4.58
N ARG A 125 1.81 6.05 4.77
CA ARG A 125 2.19 7.46 4.91
C ARG A 125 3.06 7.97 3.75
N VAL A 126 2.79 7.45 2.55
CA VAL A 126 3.42 7.88 1.31
C VAL A 126 2.59 9.02 0.74
N LYS A 127 3.17 10.21 0.60
CA LYS A 127 2.50 11.38 0.03
C LYS A 127 2.81 11.50 -1.46
N PRO A 128 1.85 11.22 -2.36
CA PRO A 128 2.09 11.36 -3.79
C PRO A 128 2.20 12.83 -4.19
N GLY A 129 2.90 13.09 -5.30
CA GLY A 129 2.92 14.42 -5.89
C GLY A 129 1.55 14.84 -6.44
N ARG A 130 1.37 16.16 -6.62
CA ARG A 130 0.15 16.74 -7.19
C ARG A 130 -0.30 16.11 -8.51
N PRO A 131 0.59 15.77 -9.47
CA PRO A 131 0.17 15.14 -10.73
C PRO A 131 -0.54 13.80 -10.51
N PHE A 132 0.00 12.96 -9.62
CA PHE A 132 -0.60 11.67 -9.26
C PHE A 132 -1.97 11.87 -8.62
N MET A 133 -2.08 12.78 -7.64
CA MET A 133 -3.35 13.05 -6.95
C MET A 133 -4.44 13.52 -7.92
N LEU A 134 -4.10 14.34 -8.91
CA LEU A 134 -5.05 14.78 -9.94
C LEU A 134 -5.48 13.64 -10.87
N ALA A 135 -4.56 12.75 -11.24
CA ALA A 135 -4.87 11.56 -12.04
C ALA A 135 -5.78 10.60 -11.25
N LEU A 136 -5.48 10.34 -9.98
CA LEU A 136 -6.28 9.50 -9.09
C LEU A 136 -7.72 10.03 -8.96
N LEU A 137 -7.89 11.34 -8.75
CA LEU A 137 -9.22 11.97 -8.70
C LEU A 137 -9.99 11.84 -10.03
N ARG A 138 -9.29 11.94 -11.17
CA ARG A 138 -9.91 11.79 -12.49
C ARG A 138 -10.39 10.36 -12.70
N ALA A 139 -9.53 9.37 -12.43
CA ALA A 139 -9.86 7.95 -12.55
C ALA A 139 -11.00 7.56 -11.61
N ALA A 140 -10.94 7.99 -10.34
CA ALA A 140 -12.00 7.75 -9.37
C ALA A 140 -13.35 8.34 -9.82
N ARG A 141 -13.34 9.55 -10.38
CA ARG A 141 -14.56 10.16 -10.92
C ARG A 141 -15.12 9.38 -12.10
N GLN A 142 -14.26 8.94 -13.02
CA GLN A 142 -14.70 8.13 -14.16
C GLN A 142 -15.29 6.80 -13.71
N ALA A 143 -14.70 6.15 -12.71
CA ALA A 143 -15.23 4.92 -12.13
C ALA A 143 -16.64 5.14 -11.53
N VAL A 144 -16.84 6.24 -10.79
CA VAL A 144 -18.14 6.61 -10.20
C VAL A 144 -19.18 7.01 -11.26
N GLN A 145 -18.76 7.68 -12.34
CA GLN A 145 -19.67 8.09 -13.42
C GLN A 145 -20.01 6.94 -14.37
N GLY A 146 -19.09 6.00 -14.58
CA GLY A 146 -19.31 4.80 -15.40
C GLY A 146 -20.37 3.87 -14.81
N THR A 147 -20.63 3.96 -13.50
CA THR A 147 -21.74 3.25 -12.84
C THR A 147 -23.11 3.92 -12.99
N ALA A 148 -23.19 5.11 -13.59
CA ALA A 148 -24.43 5.89 -13.71
C ALA A 148 -25.08 5.82 -15.12
N GLY A 149 -24.64 4.90 -15.98
CA GLY A 149 -25.19 4.72 -17.33
C GLY A 149 -26.46 3.84 -17.38
N PRO A 150 -27.42 4.07 -18.31
CA PRO A 150 -28.72 3.37 -18.34
C PRO A 150 -28.69 1.88 -18.73
N GLY A 151 -27.50 1.29 -18.97
CA GLY A 151 -27.40 -0.06 -19.55
C GLY A 151 -26.10 -0.83 -19.26
N GLY A 152 -25.31 -0.43 -18.27
CA GLY A 152 -24.04 -1.08 -17.95
C GLY A 152 -24.17 -2.01 -16.75
N GLY A 153 -24.20 -3.32 -16.98
CA GLY A 153 -24.22 -4.31 -15.91
C GLY A 153 -23.02 -4.20 -14.97
N GLY A 154 -23.30 -4.30 -13.67
CA GLY A 154 -22.36 -4.77 -12.68
C GLY A 154 -21.66 -3.71 -11.84
N LEU A 155 -22.37 -3.19 -10.83
CA LEU A 155 -21.86 -3.06 -9.46
C LEU A 155 -23.08 -3.04 -8.53
N VAL A 156 -23.11 -3.95 -7.56
CA VAL A 156 -24.18 -4.07 -6.58
C VAL A 156 -24.28 -2.73 -5.81
N PRO A 157 -25.46 -2.11 -5.69
CA PRO A 157 -25.64 -0.77 -5.09
C PRO A 157 -25.06 -0.59 -3.68
N GLY A 158 -24.72 -1.67 -2.97
CA GLY A 158 -24.07 -1.64 -1.66
C GLY A 158 -22.54 -1.46 -1.67
N ALA A 159 -21.83 -1.78 -2.76
CA ALA A 159 -20.37 -1.68 -2.82
C ALA A 159 -19.88 -0.22 -2.98
N VAL A 160 -20.63 0.58 -3.75
CA VAL A 160 -20.22 1.93 -4.14
C VAL A 160 -20.21 2.92 -2.96
N ALA A 161 -21.13 2.79 -2.00
CA ALA A 161 -21.18 3.67 -0.84
C ALA A 161 -19.99 3.43 0.13
N GLY A 162 -19.62 2.17 0.34
CA GLY A 162 -18.46 1.79 1.14
C GLY A 162 -17.16 2.29 0.50
N ASP A 163 -17.00 2.00 -0.79
CA ASP A 163 -15.83 2.38 -1.58
C ASP A 163 -15.62 3.90 -1.65
N VAL A 164 -16.70 4.68 -1.81
CA VAL A 164 -16.61 6.15 -1.87
C VAL A 164 -16.25 6.76 -0.51
N SER A 165 -16.82 6.23 0.58
CA SER A 165 -16.48 6.69 1.94
C SER A 165 -15.02 6.40 2.28
N GLU A 166 -14.56 5.17 1.97
CA GLU A 166 -13.20 4.73 2.23
C GLU A 166 -12.19 5.50 1.37
N LEU A 167 -12.48 5.69 0.08
CA LEU A 167 -11.68 6.54 -0.80
C LEU A 167 -11.61 7.98 -0.28
N THR A 168 -12.72 8.53 0.19
CA THR A 168 -12.75 9.88 0.76
C THR A 168 -11.87 9.98 1.99
N SER A 169 -11.96 9.01 2.90
CA SER A 169 -11.12 8.92 4.09
C SER A 169 -9.63 8.82 3.71
N ALA A 170 -9.30 7.95 2.76
CA ALA A 170 -7.93 7.79 2.25
C ALA A 170 -7.40 9.10 1.63
N LEU A 171 -8.19 9.77 0.79
CA LEU A 171 -7.82 11.05 0.17
C LEU A 171 -7.62 12.15 1.22
N MET A 172 -8.45 12.20 2.27
CA MET A 172 -8.30 13.16 3.37
C MET A 172 -7.01 12.93 4.16
N ARG A 173 -6.60 11.67 4.34
CA ARG A 173 -5.33 11.31 4.99
C ARG A 173 -4.12 11.63 4.13
N LEU A 174 -4.22 11.46 2.81
CA LEU A 174 -3.15 11.78 1.84
C LEU A 174 -2.96 13.30 1.66
N ASP A 175 -4.06 14.02 1.42
CA ASP A 175 -4.08 15.47 1.26
C ASP A 175 -5.49 16.02 1.60
N PRO A 176 -5.67 16.72 2.73
CA PRO A 176 -6.97 17.25 3.14
C PRO A 176 -7.59 18.24 2.13
N ALA A 177 -6.78 18.99 1.37
CA ALA A 177 -7.30 19.91 0.37
C ALA A 177 -7.86 19.15 -0.84
N VAL A 178 -7.22 18.04 -1.22
CA VAL A 178 -7.74 17.13 -2.25
C VAL A 178 -9.01 16.44 -1.79
N GLY A 179 -9.03 15.89 -0.57
CA GLY A 179 -10.22 15.23 -0.01
C GLY A 179 -11.43 16.16 0.08
N ARG A 180 -11.24 17.44 0.48
CA ARG A 180 -12.31 18.45 0.45
C ARG A 180 -12.83 18.75 -0.96
N ARG A 181 -11.94 18.83 -1.96
CA ARG A 181 -12.34 19.04 -3.36
C ARG A 181 -13.11 17.84 -3.92
N TRP A 182 -12.75 16.63 -3.49
CA TRP A 182 -13.49 15.42 -3.83
C TRP A 182 -14.90 15.45 -3.26
N LEU A 183 -15.05 15.72 -1.95
CA LEU A 183 -16.35 15.86 -1.29
C LEU A 183 -17.24 16.91 -1.95
N ALA A 184 -16.71 18.11 -2.22
CA ALA A 184 -17.48 19.18 -2.86
C ALA A 184 -18.05 18.76 -4.23
N LYS A 185 -17.33 17.91 -4.98
CA LYS A 185 -17.80 17.39 -6.26
C LYS A 185 -18.82 16.27 -6.12
N LEU A 186 -18.69 15.41 -5.11
CA LEU A 186 -19.68 14.36 -4.84
C LEU A 186 -21.04 14.93 -4.45
N VAL A 187 -21.05 15.99 -3.64
CA VAL A 187 -22.29 16.70 -3.27
C VAL A 187 -23.03 17.24 -4.50
N VAL A 188 -22.31 17.69 -5.54
CA VAL A 188 -22.93 18.17 -6.80
C VAL A 188 -23.49 17.02 -7.67
N VAL A 189 -22.96 15.80 -7.51
CA VAL A 189 -23.37 14.65 -8.33
C VAL A 189 -24.50 13.85 -7.68
N TYR A 190 -24.56 13.82 -6.35
CA TYR A 190 -25.51 13.01 -5.57
C TYR A 190 -26.47 13.82 -4.68
N GLY A 191 -26.31 15.14 -4.58
CA GLY A 191 -27.24 16.05 -3.91
C GLY A 191 -28.12 16.79 -4.89
#